data_AF-A0A969XBB4-F1
#
_entry.id   AF-A0A969XBB4-F1
#
_cell.length_a   1.000
_cell.length_b   1.000
_cell.length_c   1.000
_cell.angle_alpha   90.00
_cell.angle_beta   90.00
_cell.angle_gamma   90.00
#
_symmetry.space_group_name_H-M   'P 1'
#
loop_
_entity.id
_entity.type
_entity.pdbx_description
1 polymer ?
#
loop_
_entity_poly.entity_id
_entity_poly.type
_entity_poly.pdbx_seq_one_letter_code
_entity_poly.pdbx_strand_id
1 'polypeptide(L)'
;TKIGLDATVSWRAPEFKFKNNTETPIAIVASFSKPNVVVSVYGRKLPEGVSIVLKSEHNGYIKMPETKYVKNNKLAPGTEKVIRQGRRGQKATSYKLWQKDGKTFEKELVAVSTYRAIQGIIEVGPPLPTTAPTTPTAPTTDATKPTEAKKPAATGSAKPVTGSAT
;
A
#
# COMPACT_ATOMS: atom_id res chain seq x y z
N THR A 1 -13.10 4.46 3.32
CA THR A 1 -13.71 4.55 4.68
C THR A 1 -12.79 5.31 5.60
N LYS A 2 -13.31 5.99 6.64
CA LYS A 2 -12.45 6.59 7.69
C LYS A 2 -11.82 5.46 8.52
N ILE A 3 -10.59 5.63 8.99
CA ILE A 3 -9.93 4.68 9.90
C ILE A 3 -10.79 4.48 11.17
N GLY A 4 -10.88 3.27 11.71
CA GLY A 4 -11.70 2.99 12.91
C GLY A 4 -13.20 2.90 12.63
N LEU A 5 -13.63 3.02 11.37
CA LEU A 5 -15.01 2.76 10.90
C LEU A 5 -15.02 1.74 9.74
N ASP A 6 -13.91 1.02 9.54
CA ASP A 6 -13.75 -0.07 8.60
C ASP A 6 -14.43 -1.37 9.07
N ALA A 7 -14.77 -2.24 8.12
CA ALA A 7 -15.42 -3.52 8.39
C ALA A 7 -14.40 -4.60 8.74
N THR A 8 -14.64 -5.34 9.83
CA THR A 8 -13.87 -6.53 10.18
C THR A 8 -14.25 -7.70 9.27
N VAL A 9 -13.28 -8.25 8.55
CA VAL A 9 -13.45 -9.54 7.86
C VAL A 9 -13.07 -10.67 8.82
N SER A 10 -13.97 -11.64 8.98
CA SER A 10 -13.83 -12.79 9.87
C SER A 10 -13.96 -14.07 9.05
N TRP A 11 -13.05 -15.02 9.23
CA TRP A 11 -13.12 -16.36 8.66
C TRP A 11 -13.03 -17.39 9.78
N ARG A 12 -14.08 -18.21 9.93
CA ARG A 12 -14.26 -19.25 10.98
C ARG A 12 -14.44 -18.78 12.43
N ALA A 13 -14.17 -17.54 12.82
CA ALA A 13 -14.61 -16.95 14.11
C ALA A 13 -14.34 -15.42 14.17
N PRO A 14 -15.14 -14.62 14.90
CA PRO A 14 -16.36 -14.99 15.65
C PRO A 14 -17.63 -14.87 14.80
N GLU A 15 -18.71 -15.52 15.23
CA GLU A 15 -20.07 -15.21 14.76
C GLU A 15 -20.51 -13.84 15.29
N PHE A 16 -20.99 -12.97 14.41
CA PHE A 16 -21.57 -11.69 14.83
C PHE A 16 -22.96 -11.94 15.44
N LYS A 17 -23.07 -11.75 16.76
CA LYS A 17 -24.32 -11.85 17.52
C LYS A 17 -24.62 -10.52 18.18
N PHE A 18 -25.86 -10.06 18.05
CA PHE A 18 -26.36 -8.87 18.71
C PHE A 18 -27.75 -9.13 19.27
N LYS A 19 -28.10 -8.41 20.33
CA LYS A 19 -29.45 -8.42 20.92
C LYS A 19 -30.06 -7.05 20.65
N ASN A 20 -31.30 -7.03 20.16
CA ASN A 20 -32.09 -5.80 20.16
C ASN A 20 -32.30 -5.37 21.63
N ASN A 21 -31.72 -4.23 22.00
CA ASN A 21 -31.80 -3.64 23.34
C ASN A 21 -32.86 -2.53 23.43
N THR A 22 -33.68 -2.35 22.41
CA THR A 22 -34.82 -1.42 22.41
C THR A 22 -36.12 -2.14 22.77
N GLU A 23 -37.09 -1.40 23.29
CA GLU A 23 -38.44 -1.90 23.60
C GLU A 23 -39.27 -2.23 22.34
N THR A 24 -38.83 -1.77 21.16
CA THR A 24 -39.53 -1.98 19.89
C THR A 24 -38.90 -3.10 19.07
N PRO A 25 -39.68 -3.83 18.24
CA PRO A 25 -39.10 -4.71 17.25
C PRO A 25 -38.21 -3.94 16.25
N ILE A 26 -37.22 -4.65 15.72
CA ILE A 26 -36.43 -4.22 14.57
C ILE A 26 -36.76 -5.10 13.36
N ALA A 27 -36.64 -4.55 12.16
CA ALA A 27 -36.76 -5.30 10.92
C ALA A 27 -35.39 -5.37 10.24
N ILE A 28 -34.98 -6.56 9.82
CA ILE A 28 -33.75 -6.78 9.05
C ILE A 28 -34.18 -7.17 7.63
N VAL A 29 -33.81 -6.34 6.65
CA VAL A 29 -34.10 -6.59 5.23
C VAL A 29 -32.78 -6.85 4.53
N ALA A 30 -32.62 -8.05 3.99
CA ALA A 30 -31.48 -8.43 3.17
C ALA A 30 -31.89 -8.52 1.71
N SER A 31 -31.05 -8.00 0.81
CA SER A 31 -31.21 -8.14 -0.64
C SER A 31 -29.87 -8.51 -1.28
N PHE A 32 -29.93 -9.21 -2.40
CA PHE A 32 -28.77 -9.61 -3.18
C PHE A 32 -28.96 -9.22 -4.65
N SER A 33 -27.98 -8.51 -5.19
CA SER A 33 -27.89 -8.18 -6.61
C SER A 33 -26.41 -8.15 -6.99
N LYS A 34 -25.94 -9.24 -7.63
CA LYS A 34 -24.53 -9.53 -7.88
C LYS A 34 -23.78 -8.29 -8.43
N PRO A 35 -22.62 -7.91 -7.84
CA PRO A 35 -21.85 -8.58 -6.79
C PRO A 35 -22.27 -8.24 -5.35
N ASN A 36 -23.33 -7.45 -5.15
CA ASN A 36 -23.65 -6.81 -3.86
C ASN A 36 -24.62 -7.63 -3.01
N VAL A 37 -24.33 -7.75 -1.71
CA VAL A 37 -25.30 -8.06 -0.66
C VAL A 37 -25.54 -6.76 0.12
N VAL A 38 -26.80 -6.37 0.31
CA VAL A 38 -27.19 -5.22 1.11
C VAL A 38 -28.06 -5.71 2.27
N VAL A 39 -27.67 -5.35 3.50
CA VAL A 39 -28.46 -5.61 4.71
C VAL A 39 -28.82 -4.27 5.35
N SER A 40 -30.11 -4.00 5.43
CA SER A 40 -30.68 -2.81 6.07
C SER A 40 -31.35 -3.21 7.38
N VAL A 41 -31.03 -2.49 8.46
CA VAL A 41 -31.65 -2.68 9.77
C VAL A 41 -32.50 -1.46 10.09
N TYR A 42 -33.80 -1.67 10.27
CA TYR A 42 -34.79 -0.65 10.59
C TYR A 42 -35.29 -0.83 12.02
N GLY A 43 -35.57 0.28 12.71
CA GLY A 43 -36.18 0.30 14.04
C GLY A 43 -37.11 1.50 14.19
N ARG A 44 -37.54 1.81 15.43
CA ARG A 44 -38.29 3.03 15.74
C ARG A 44 -37.53 4.26 15.22
N LYS A 45 -38.24 5.18 14.55
CA LYS A 45 -37.67 6.48 14.13
C LYS A 45 -37.14 7.24 15.35
N LEU A 46 -36.03 7.95 15.17
CA LEU A 46 -35.56 8.92 16.16
C LEU A 46 -36.54 10.11 16.26
N PRO A 47 -36.53 10.88 17.36
CA PRO A 47 -37.31 12.11 17.47
C PRO A 47 -36.98 13.10 16.34
N GLU A 48 -37.91 14.02 16.07
CA GLU A 48 -37.72 15.02 15.02
C GLU A 48 -36.46 15.88 15.24
N GLY A 49 -35.74 16.15 14.16
CA GLY A 49 -34.43 16.83 14.17
C GLY A 49 -33.26 15.99 14.69
N VAL A 50 -33.50 14.79 15.28
CA VAL A 50 -32.46 13.96 15.89
C VAL A 50 -31.84 12.99 14.87
N SER A 51 -30.51 12.95 14.83
CA SER A 51 -29.73 12.03 13.99
C SER A 51 -28.49 11.51 14.72
N ILE A 52 -27.92 10.41 14.21
CA ILE A 52 -26.68 9.81 14.71
C ILE A 52 -25.62 9.90 13.62
N VAL A 53 -24.45 10.46 13.96
CA VAL A 53 -23.30 10.56 13.07
C VAL A 53 -22.10 9.83 13.66
N LEU A 54 -21.49 8.95 12.87
CA LEU A 54 -20.22 8.30 13.25
C LEU A 54 -19.03 9.21 12.88
N LYS A 55 -18.26 9.60 13.89
CA LYS A 55 -17.00 10.33 13.75
C LYS A 55 -15.83 9.39 14.05
N SER A 56 -14.71 9.61 13.38
CA SER A 56 -13.42 9.03 13.74
C SER A 56 -12.37 10.13 13.83
N GLU A 57 -11.48 9.99 14.81
CA GLU A 57 -10.36 10.87 15.09
C GLU A 57 -9.08 10.01 15.00
N HIS A 58 -8.14 10.38 14.12
CA HIS A 58 -6.85 9.69 13.98
C HIS A 58 -5.87 10.20 15.04
N ASN A 59 -5.53 9.37 16.02
CA ASN A 59 -4.69 9.74 17.17
C ASN A 59 -3.18 9.60 16.90
N GLY A 60 -2.79 9.24 15.69
CA GLY A 60 -1.39 9.24 15.26
C GLY A 60 -0.83 7.87 14.85
N TYR A 61 0.44 7.90 14.43
CA TYR A 61 1.14 6.76 13.86
C TYR A 61 2.02 6.02 14.87
N ILE A 62 2.12 4.71 14.69
CA ILE A 62 3.10 3.84 15.38
C ILE A 62 4.33 3.71 14.47
N LYS A 63 5.54 3.85 15.03
CA LYS A 63 6.81 3.73 14.28
C LYS A 63 6.85 2.38 13.56
N MET A 64 7.29 2.40 12.30
CA MET A 64 7.54 1.18 11.53
C MET A 64 8.81 0.51 12.06
N PRO A 65 8.82 -0.82 12.31
CA PRO A 65 10.04 -1.56 12.61
C PRO A 65 11.05 -1.48 11.45
N GLU A 66 12.32 -1.63 11.75
CA GLU A 66 13.37 -1.68 10.73
C GLU A 66 13.18 -2.88 9.79
N THR A 67 13.47 -2.66 8.51
CA THR A 67 13.35 -3.68 7.46
C THR A 67 14.26 -4.87 7.78
N LYS A 68 13.69 -6.07 7.79
CA LYS A 68 14.46 -7.31 7.94
C LYS A 68 15.01 -7.73 6.58
N TYR A 69 16.33 -7.73 6.45
CA TYR A 69 17.02 -8.33 5.32
C TYR A 69 17.23 -9.83 5.57
N VAL A 70 16.98 -10.65 4.55
CA VAL A 70 17.10 -12.12 4.60
C VAL A 70 17.93 -12.59 3.41
N LYS A 71 19.02 -13.31 3.64
CA LYS A 71 19.85 -13.82 2.54
C LYS A 71 19.10 -14.94 1.79
N ASN A 72 18.99 -14.81 0.47
CA ASN A 72 18.42 -15.83 -0.41
C ASN A 72 19.40 -16.16 -1.55
N ASN A 73 20.09 -17.29 -1.43
CA ASN A 73 21.05 -17.78 -2.44
C ASN A 73 20.41 -18.17 -3.79
N LYS A 74 19.08 -18.17 -3.90
CA LYS A 74 18.35 -18.40 -5.17
C LYS A 74 18.13 -17.12 -5.98
N LEU A 75 18.39 -15.95 -5.40
CA LEU A 75 18.40 -14.68 -6.13
C LEU A 75 19.76 -14.49 -6.82
N ALA A 76 19.76 -13.75 -7.94
CA ALA A 76 20.99 -13.42 -8.63
C ALA A 76 21.91 -12.56 -7.75
N PRO A 77 23.25 -12.70 -7.85
CA PRO A 77 24.17 -11.89 -7.06
C PRO A 77 23.92 -10.38 -7.21
N GLY A 78 23.96 -9.64 -6.11
CA GLY A 78 23.70 -8.20 -6.06
C GLY A 78 22.23 -7.77 -6.20
N THR A 79 21.27 -8.69 -6.30
CA THR A 79 19.84 -8.34 -6.44
C THR A 79 19.09 -8.33 -5.10
N GLU A 80 18.08 -7.46 -5.00
CA GLU A 80 17.13 -7.43 -3.89
C GLU A 80 15.71 -7.74 -4.36
N LYS A 81 14.92 -8.37 -3.50
CA LYS A 81 13.50 -8.66 -3.74
C LYS A 81 12.67 -8.31 -2.50
N VAL A 82 11.77 -7.34 -2.62
CA VAL A 82 10.83 -7.02 -1.54
C VAL A 82 9.79 -8.13 -1.42
N ILE A 83 9.82 -8.87 -0.31
CA ILE A 83 8.82 -9.91 0.02
C ILE A 83 7.61 -9.31 0.71
N ARG A 84 7.83 -8.28 1.55
CA ARG A 84 6.75 -7.54 2.19
C ARG A 84 7.15 -6.08 2.38
N GLN A 85 6.33 -5.15 1.91
CA GLN A 85 6.52 -3.74 2.19
C GLN A 85 6.28 -3.44 3.68
N GLY A 86 7.13 -2.61 4.27
CA GLY A 86 6.92 -2.10 5.61
C GLY A 86 5.77 -1.10 5.66
N ARG A 87 5.08 -0.97 6.80
CA ARG A 87 4.05 0.05 7.00
C ARG A 87 4.02 0.55 8.44
N ARG A 88 3.90 1.86 8.62
CA ARG A 88 3.59 2.47 9.93
C ARG A 88 2.24 1.97 10.44
N GLY A 89 2.16 1.68 11.73
CA GLY A 89 0.88 1.43 12.39
C GLY A 89 0.12 2.74 12.61
N GLN A 90 -1.14 2.65 13.03
CA GLN A 90 -2.02 3.80 13.27
C GLN A 90 -2.90 3.56 14.49
N LYS A 91 -3.29 4.64 15.17
CA LYS A 91 -4.30 4.63 16.23
C LYS A 91 -5.47 5.51 15.82
N ALA A 92 -6.68 5.07 16.10
CA ALA A 92 -7.90 5.84 15.85
C ALA A 92 -8.92 5.65 16.98
N THR A 93 -9.73 6.67 17.22
CA THR A 93 -10.84 6.62 18.18
C THR A 93 -12.11 6.97 17.45
N SER A 94 -13.11 6.09 17.51
CA SER A 94 -14.42 6.28 16.89
C SER A 94 -15.47 6.67 17.93
N TYR A 95 -16.37 7.56 17.52
CA TYR A 95 -17.42 8.13 18.36
C TYR A 95 -18.77 8.09 17.65
N LYS A 96 -19.83 7.87 18.44
CA LYS A 96 -21.22 8.04 18.05
C LYS A 96 -21.67 9.41 18.55
N LEU A 97 -22.00 10.30 17.63
CA LEU A 97 -22.47 11.65 17.95
C LEU A 97 -23.97 11.70 17.75
N TRP A 98 -24.72 12.01 18.80
CA TRP A 98 -26.12 12.37 18.66
C TRP A 98 -26.22 13.86 18.36
N GLN A 99 -26.94 14.20 17.30
CA GLN A 99 -27.12 15.55 16.84
C GLN A 99 -28.60 15.90 16.80
N LYS A 100 -28.94 17.11 17.22
CA LYS A 100 -30.24 17.73 17.00
C LYS A 100 -30.03 19.02 16.23
N ASP A 101 -30.72 19.17 15.10
CA ASP A 101 -30.67 20.38 14.25
C ASP A 101 -29.21 20.78 13.87
N GLY A 102 -28.39 19.76 13.57
CA GLY A 102 -26.96 19.90 13.23
C GLY A 102 -26.00 20.11 14.41
N LYS A 103 -26.51 20.32 15.64
CA LYS A 103 -25.69 20.51 16.84
C LYS A 103 -25.55 19.20 17.61
N THR A 104 -24.32 18.80 17.93
CA THR A 104 -24.06 17.62 18.78
C THR A 104 -24.45 17.91 20.23
N PHE A 105 -25.32 17.09 20.81
CA PHE A 105 -25.71 17.17 22.22
C PHE A 105 -25.15 16.02 23.07
N GLU A 106 -24.72 14.91 22.44
CA GLU A 106 -24.11 13.78 23.13
C GLU A 106 -22.99 13.15 22.26
N LYS A 107 -21.88 12.76 22.89
CA LYS A 107 -20.71 12.10 22.25
C LYS A 107 -20.36 10.84 23.05
N GLU A 108 -20.66 9.68 22.48
CA GLU A 108 -20.35 8.38 23.06
C GLU A 108 -19.09 7.78 22.40
N LEU A 109 -18.19 7.21 23.21
CA LEU A 109 -17.03 6.46 22.73
C LEU A 109 -17.47 5.09 22.21
N VAL A 110 -17.16 4.79 20.95
CA VAL A 110 -17.49 3.49 20.32
C VAL A 110 -16.31 2.52 20.43
N ALA A 111 -15.11 2.94 20.03
CA ALA A 111 -13.93 2.09 20.06
C ALA A 111 -12.63 2.89 20.05
N VAL A 112 -11.56 2.29 20.57
CA VAL A 112 -10.17 2.71 20.37
C VAL A 112 -9.47 1.62 19.55
N SER A 113 -9.19 1.90 18.29
CA SER A 113 -8.62 0.97 17.32
C SER A 113 -7.11 1.14 17.20
N THR A 114 -6.36 0.04 17.29
CA THR A 114 -4.89 0.01 17.12
C THR A 114 -4.52 -0.90 15.95
N TYR A 115 -4.07 -0.29 14.85
CA TYR A 115 -3.58 -0.98 13.67
C TYR A 115 -2.07 -1.13 13.80
N ARG A 116 -1.59 -2.37 13.94
CA ARG A 116 -0.17 -2.66 14.18
C ARG A 116 0.70 -2.22 13.00
N ALA A 117 1.92 -1.81 13.29
CA ALA A 117 2.93 -1.59 12.26
C ALA A 117 3.37 -2.92 11.64
N ILE A 118 3.70 -2.91 10.35
CA ILE A 118 4.17 -4.07 9.60
C ILE A 118 5.66 -3.89 9.33
N GLN A 119 6.46 -4.87 9.75
CA GLN A 119 7.89 -4.92 9.42
C GLN A 119 8.07 -5.27 7.94
N GLY A 120 8.88 -4.48 7.22
CA GLY A 120 9.31 -4.79 5.86
C GLY A 120 10.25 -5.99 5.82
N ILE A 121 10.16 -6.81 4.77
CA ILE A 121 11.06 -7.94 4.53
C ILE A 121 11.60 -7.83 3.11
N ILE A 122 12.93 -7.80 3.00
CA ILE A 122 13.66 -7.80 1.72
C ILE A 122 14.56 -9.04 1.71
N GLU A 123 14.47 -9.83 0.65
CA GLU A 123 15.44 -10.87 0.36
C GLU A 123 16.60 -10.30 -0.45
N VAL A 124 17.83 -10.64 -0.08
CA VAL A 124 19.05 -10.19 -0.76
C VAL A 124 19.81 -11.38 -1.32
N GLY A 125 20.27 -11.27 -2.58
CA GLY A 125 21.10 -12.28 -3.21
C GLY A 125 22.49 -12.40 -2.58
N PRO A 126 23.32 -13.33 -3.06
CA PRO A 126 24.75 -13.34 -2.77
C PRO A 126 25.39 -11.98 -3.13
N PRO A 127 26.52 -11.58 -2.50
CA PRO A 127 27.29 -10.45 -3.01
C PRO A 127 27.72 -10.73 -4.46
N LEU A 128 27.83 -9.67 -5.28
CA LEU A 128 28.47 -9.79 -6.59
C LEU A 128 29.88 -10.37 -6.41
N PRO A 129 30.33 -11.28 -7.30
CA PRO A 129 31.70 -11.75 -7.25
C PRO A 129 32.64 -10.57 -7.45
N THR A 130 33.43 -10.24 -6.43
CA THR A 130 34.50 -9.24 -6.55
C THR A 130 35.47 -9.72 -7.63
N THR A 131 35.46 -9.07 -8.79
CA THR A 131 36.58 -9.21 -9.74
C THR A 131 37.84 -8.75 -9.02
N ALA A 132 38.72 -9.69 -8.68
CA ALA A 132 40.07 -9.35 -8.26
C ALA A 132 40.68 -8.42 -9.33
N PRO A 133 41.46 -7.39 -8.95
CA PRO A 133 42.13 -6.56 -9.93
C PRO A 133 43.00 -7.46 -10.81
N THR A 134 42.69 -7.55 -12.10
CA THR A 134 43.57 -8.17 -13.08
C THR A 134 44.86 -7.36 -13.09
N THR A 135 45.94 -7.95 -12.58
CA THR A 135 47.29 -7.39 -12.65
C THR A 135 47.54 -6.92 -14.09
N PRO A 136 47.93 -5.65 -14.32
CA PRO A 136 48.25 -5.19 -15.66
C PRO A 136 49.48 -5.96 -16.16
N THR A 137 49.30 -6.81 -17.17
CA THR A 137 50.45 -7.35 -17.91
C THR A 137 51.05 -6.20 -18.70
N ALA A 138 52.21 -5.72 -18.25
CA ALA A 138 52.98 -4.67 -18.92
C ALA A 138 53.45 -5.14 -20.31
N PRO A 139 53.66 -4.22 -21.27
CA PRO A 139 53.70 -4.56 -22.69
C PRO A 139 55.05 -5.13 -23.14
N THR A 140 55.02 -6.11 -24.04
CA THR A 140 56.18 -6.45 -24.87
C THR A 140 56.19 -5.54 -26.09
N THR A 141 57.08 -4.57 -26.10
CA THR A 141 57.43 -3.79 -27.28
C THR A 141 58.09 -4.69 -28.30
N ASP A 142 57.59 -4.71 -29.53
CA ASP A 142 58.46 -4.95 -30.69
C ASP A 142 58.06 -4.03 -31.83
N ALA A 143 59.05 -3.45 -32.51
CA ALA A 143 58.86 -2.29 -33.36
C ALA A 143 59.42 -2.51 -34.77
N THR A 144 58.57 -2.43 -35.78
CA THR A 144 59.00 -2.22 -37.17
C THR A 144 57.96 -1.41 -37.94
N LYS A 145 58.43 -0.47 -38.77
CA LYS A 145 57.72 0.65 -39.42
C LYS A 145 58.53 1.00 -40.70
N PRO A 146 58.05 1.66 -41.79
CA PRO A 146 56.72 2.23 -42.16
C PRO A 146 56.09 1.50 -43.39
N THR A 147 55.03 1.94 -44.11
CA THR A 147 54.52 3.26 -44.57
C THR A 147 53.04 3.08 -45.08
N GLU A 148 52.17 4.06 -45.39
CA GLU A 148 52.28 5.53 -45.51
C GLU A 148 50.96 6.30 -45.15
N ALA A 149 50.15 6.73 -46.13
CA ALA A 149 49.06 7.74 -46.06
C ALA A 149 47.66 7.13 -46.33
N LYS A 150 46.50 7.72 -45.96
CA LYS A 150 46.03 9.10 -46.21
C LYS A 150 44.70 9.41 -45.48
N LYS A 151 44.50 10.68 -45.10
CA LYS A 151 43.23 11.35 -44.62
C LYS A 151 42.90 12.46 -45.66
N PRO A 152 41.76 13.22 -45.68
CA PRO A 152 40.43 13.13 -45.02
C PRO A 152 39.20 13.32 -45.97
N ALA A 153 37.97 13.18 -45.43
CA ALA A 153 36.73 14.00 -45.66
C ALA A 153 35.59 13.38 -44.77
N ALA A 154 34.61 14.05 -44.12
CA ALA A 154 33.73 15.20 -44.44
C ALA A 154 32.80 14.90 -45.65
N THR A 155 31.49 15.19 -45.71
CA THR A 155 30.64 16.22 -45.04
C THR A 155 29.13 15.88 -45.25
N GLY A 156 28.24 16.25 -44.30
CA GLY A 156 26.79 16.52 -44.47
C GLY A 156 25.86 15.51 -45.19
N SER A 157 24.52 15.68 -45.29
CA SER A 157 23.47 16.45 -44.60
C SER A 157 22.18 16.32 -45.46
N ALA A 158 20.97 16.39 -44.85
CA ALA A 158 19.64 16.53 -45.51
C ALA A 158 19.08 15.33 -46.31
N LYS A 159 17.76 15.02 -46.37
CA LYS A 159 16.54 15.40 -45.58
C LYS A 159 15.45 14.27 -45.77
N PRO A 160 14.10 14.46 -45.67
CA PRO A 160 13.21 13.52 -44.98
C PRO A 160 12.30 12.70 -45.94
N VAL A 161 11.30 11.98 -45.41
CA VAL A 161 9.90 12.00 -45.90
C VAL A 161 8.96 11.42 -44.84
N THR A 162 7.80 12.06 -44.67
CA THR A 162 6.63 11.58 -43.90
C THR A 162 5.65 10.85 -44.81
N GLY A 163 5.06 9.74 -44.35
CA GLY A 163 3.96 9.04 -45.03
C GLY A 163 2.91 8.56 -44.01
N SER A 164 1.63 8.70 -44.34
CA SER A 164 0.47 8.46 -43.46
C SER A 164 -0.44 7.35 -44.02
N ALA A 165 -1.45 6.97 -43.22
CA ALA A 165 -2.49 5.97 -43.45
C ALA A 165 -2.01 4.49 -43.44
N THR A 166 -2.80 3.54 -42.95
CA THR A 166 -4.26 3.56 -42.63
C THR A 166 -4.55 3.05 -41.23
#